data_AF-A0A382J6R7-F1
#
_entry.id   AF-A0A382J6R7-F1
#
_cell.length_a   1.000
_cell.length_b   1.000
_cell.length_c   1.000
_cell.angle_alpha   90.00
_cell.angle_beta   90.00
_cell.angle_gamma   90.00
#
_symmetry.space_group_name_H-M   'P 1'
#
loop_
_entity.id
_entity.type
_entity.pdbx_description
1 polymer ?
#
loop_
_entity_poly.entity_id
_entity_poly.type
_entity_poly.pdbx_seq_one_letter_code
_entity_poly.pdbx_strand_id
1 'polypeptide(L)'
;MFRTKSGEEIFIIDGHLHNWDASPENVLNKYGQGFIDCFYAYHANLSPPEYVWDEATYANYGADRMVKDVFGDGYVDMGIFQPTYLTDFYKNGFNTTE
;
A
#
# COMPACT_ATOMS: atom_id res chain seq x y z
N MET A 1 -16.95 9.03 7.52
CA MET A 1 -17.85 9.82 6.65
C MET A 1 -17.22 11.18 6.45
N PHE A 2 -16.87 11.53 5.22
CA PHE A 2 -16.36 12.85 4.91
C PHE A 2 -17.49 13.88 4.99
N ARG A 3 -17.26 15.02 5.66
CA ARG A 3 -18.22 16.12 5.69
C ARG A 3 -17.76 17.27 4.81
N THR A 4 -18.58 17.65 3.83
CA THR A 4 -18.31 18.80 2.96
C THR A 4 -18.49 20.12 3.71
N LYS A 5 -18.03 21.23 3.11
CA LYS A 5 -18.23 22.58 3.68
C LYS A 5 -19.72 22.96 3.80
N SER A 6 -20.60 22.38 2.98
CA SER A 6 -22.05 22.60 3.04
C SER A 6 -22.74 21.69 4.07
N GLY A 7 -22.02 20.76 4.70
CA GLY A 7 -22.54 19.87 5.75
C GLY A 7 -22.98 18.50 5.26
N GLU A 8 -22.95 18.23 3.95
CA GLU A 8 -23.25 16.92 3.38
C GLU A 8 -22.25 15.86 3.87
N GLU A 9 -22.76 14.67 4.19
CA GLU A 9 -21.95 13.51 4.59
C GLU A 9 -21.83 12.54 3.42
N ILE A 10 -20.60 12.23 3.04
CA ILE A 10 -20.27 11.32 1.93
C ILE A 10 -19.60 10.08 2.51
N PHE A 11 -20.12 8.91 2.13
CA PHE A 11 -19.50 7.61 2.42
C PHE A 11 -18.45 7.33 1.34
N ILE A 12 -17.18 7.23 1.72
CA ILE A 12 -16.09 7.08 0.77
C ILE A 12 -15.67 5.62 0.69
N ILE A 13 -15.69 5.08 -0.53
CA ILE A 13 -15.21 3.74 -0.84
C ILE A 13 -13.93 3.87 -1.66
N ASP A 14 -12.83 3.33 -1.14
CA ASP A 14 -11.64 3.08 -1.94
C ASP A 14 -11.77 1.73 -2.66
N GLY A 15 -11.90 1.79 -3.98
CA GLY A 15 -12.07 0.61 -4.83
C GLY A 15 -10.79 -0.15 -5.13
N HIS A 16 -9.63 0.33 -4.69
CA HIS A 16 -8.33 -0.21 -5.10
C HIS A 16 -7.27 -0.06 -4.01
N LEU A 17 -7.28 -0.98 -3.04
CA LEU A 17 -6.27 -1.02 -1.97
C LEU A 17 -5.31 -2.21 -2.08
N HIS A 18 -4.06 -1.95 -1.71
CA HIS A 18 -3.03 -2.96 -1.56
C HIS A 18 -2.28 -2.74 -0.25
N ASN A 19 -2.25 -3.76 0.61
CA ASN A 19 -1.34 -3.83 1.75
C ASN A 19 -0.32 -4.92 1.48
N TRP A 20 0.82 -4.55 0.91
CA TRP A 20 1.83 -5.52 0.47
C TRP A 20 2.95 -5.72 1.48
N ASP A 21 3.59 -6.88 1.36
CA ASP A 21 4.83 -7.23 2.05
C ASP A 21 5.90 -7.60 1.03
N ALA A 22 6.82 -6.67 0.79
CA ALA A 22 8.02 -6.86 0.00
C ALA A 22 9.28 -6.80 0.86
N SER A 23 9.14 -7.09 2.16
CA SER A 23 10.27 -7.13 3.08
C SER A 23 11.37 -8.08 2.57
N PRO A 24 12.66 -7.80 2.87
CA PRO A 24 13.76 -8.67 2.48
C PRO A 24 13.55 -10.14 2.90
N GLU A 25 12.87 -10.36 4.02
CA GLU A 25 12.52 -11.67 4.54
C GLU A 25 11.51 -12.40 3.65
N ASN A 26 10.60 -11.67 3.00
CA ASN A 26 9.57 -12.22 2.12
C ASN A 26 10.03 -12.36 0.66
N VAL A 27 11.02 -11.60 0.20
CA VAL A 27 11.56 -11.73 -1.17
C VAL A 27 12.10 -13.14 -1.42
N LEU A 28 11.60 -13.81 -2.47
CA LEU A 28 11.97 -15.19 -2.81
C LEU A 28 13.21 -15.25 -3.71
N ASN A 29 13.34 -14.30 -4.64
CA ASN A 29 14.42 -14.29 -5.63
C ASN A 29 14.67 -12.88 -6.19
N LYS A 30 15.69 -12.76 -7.04
CA LYS A 30 16.08 -11.49 -7.68
C LYS A 30 14.99 -10.80 -8.50
N TYR A 31 13.98 -11.55 -8.98
CA TYR A 31 12.87 -10.97 -9.74
C TYR A 31 11.83 -10.31 -8.81
N GLY A 32 11.62 -10.88 -7.61
CA GLY A 32 10.88 -10.21 -6.53
C GLY A 32 11.54 -8.92 -6.10
N GLN A 33 12.87 -8.94 -5.88
CA GLN A 33 13.62 -7.72 -5.58
C GLN A 33 13.49 -6.68 -6.69
N GLY A 34 13.72 -7.08 -7.95
CA GLY A 34 13.58 -6.16 -9.08
C GLY A 34 12.17 -5.59 -9.26
N PHE A 35 11.12 -6.32 -8.87
CA PHE A 35 9.75 -5.84 -8.89
C PHE A 35 9.55 -4.69 -7.90
N ILE A 36 9.93 -4.88 -6.62
CA ILE A 36 9.77 -3.82 -5.62
C ILE A 36 10.71 -2.65 -5.88
N ASP A 37 11.94 -2.89 -6.37
CA ASP A 37 12.88 -1.83 -6.74
C ASP A 37 12.29 -0.94 -7.85
N CYS A 38 11.63 -1.55 -8.85
CA CYS A 38 10.99 -0.81 -9.92
C CYS A 38 9.84 0.06 -9.39
N PHE A 39 8.99 -0.49 -8.51
CA PHE A 39 7.90 0.24 -7.86
C PHE A 39 8.42 1.40 -7.00
N TYR A 40 9.45 1.15 -6.20
CA TYR A 40 10.08 2.18 -5.37
C TYR A 40 10.75 3.26 -6.22
N ALA A 41 11.37 2.92 -7.36
CA ALA A 41 11.92 3.91 -8.27
C ALA A 41 10.85 4.88 -8.80
N TYR A 42 9.64 4.41 -9.10
CA TYR A 42 8.52 5.31 -9.43
C TYR A 42 8.17 6.20 -8.25
N HIS A 43 8.05 5.63 -7.04
CA HIS A 43 7.76 6.38 -5.82
C HIS A 43 8.78 7.48 -5.53
N ALA A 44 10.07 7.14 -5.52
CA ALA A 44 11.14 8.05 -5.15
C ALA A 44 11.39 9.15 -6.18
N ASN A 45 11.15 8.89 -7.47
CA ASN A 45 11.45 9.86 -8.52
C ASN A 45 10.25 10.68 -8.99
N LEU A 46 9.01 10.23 -8.75
CA LEU A 46 7.80 10.91 -9.24
C LEU A 46 6.93 11.52 -8.13
N SER A 47 7.20 11.23 -6.85
CA SER A 47 6.49 11.83 -5.72
C SER A 47 7.13 13.15 -5.27
N PRO A 48 6.37 14.08 -4.68
CA PRO A 48 6.96 15.23 -3.98
C PRO A 48 7.88 14.77 -2.84
N PRO A 49 9.01 15.46 -2.59
CA PRO A 49 10.03 15.00 -1.64
C PRO A 49 9.51 14.70 -0.23
N GLU A 50 8.53 15.47 0.25
CA GLU A 50 7.91 15.31 1.56
C GLU A 50 7.05 14.05 1.71
N TYR A 51 6.67 13.41 0.59
CA TYR A 51 5.89 12.17 0.56
C TYR A 51 6.72 10.95 0.17
N VAL A 52 8.01 11.11 -0.15
CA VAL A 52 8.90 9.98 -0.39
C VAL A 52 9.15 9.26 0.93
N TRP A 53 8.96 7.95 0.91
CA TRP A 53 9.20 7.05 2.05
C TRP A 53 10.59 6.46 1.93
N ASP A 54 11.18 6.03 3.04
CA ASP A 54 12.33 5.15 2.97
C ASP A 54 11.94 3.77 2.40
N GLU A 55 12.93 3.04 1.88
CA GLU A 55 12.74 1.74 1.23
C GLU A 55 12.07 0.71 2.15
N ALA A 56 12.41 0.69 3.44
CA ALA A 56 11.85 -0.29 4.36
C ALA A 56 10.36 -0.03 4.62
N THR A 57 10.00 1.23 4.84
CA THR A 57 8.60 1.68 4.93
C THR A 57 7.82 1.37 3.65
N TYR A 58 8.41 1.61 2.47
CA TYR A 58 7.74 1.34 1.20
C TYR A 58 7.60 -0.16 0.93
N ALA A 59 8.60 -0.96 1.29
CA ALA A 59 8.58 -2.40 1.13
C ALA A 59 7.52 -3.07 2.03
N ASN A 60 7.33 -2.56 3.25
CA ASN A 60 6.28 -3.04 4.15
C ASN A 60 5.69 -1.87 4.95
N TYR A 61 4.55 -1.39 4.48
CA TYR A 61 3.83 -0.27 5.08
C TYR A 61 3.15 -0.65 6.40
N GLY A 62 2.71 -1.92 6.50
CA GLY A 62 2.08 -2.48 7.69
C GLY A 62 0.59 -2.15 7.83
N ALA A 63 -0.16 -3.10 8.40
CA ALA A 63 -1.60 -2.97 8.59
C ALA A 63 -2.00 -1.83 9.53
N ASP A 64 -1.30 -1.67 10.67
CA ASP A 64 -1.63 -0.64 11.65
C ASP A 64 -1.50 0.77 11.08
N ARG A 65 -0.43 0.99 10.30
CA ARG A 65 -0.21 2.27 9.64
C ARG A 65 -1.27 2.52 8.57
N MET A 66 -1.62 1.50 7.78
CA MET A 66 -2.73 1.61 6.82
C MET A 66 -4.05 1.96 7.49
N VAL A 67 -4.41 1.29 8.60
CA VAL A 67 -5.65 1.59 9.33
C VAL A 67 -5.66 3.05 9.76
N LYS A 68 -4.55 3.52 10.35
CA LYS A 68 -4.42 4.91 10.76
C LYS A 68 -4.49 5.87 9.57
N ASP A 69 -3.66 5.69 8.56
CA ASP A 69 -3.47 6.70 7.51
C ASP A 69 -4.60 6.69 6.46
N VAL A 70 -5.21 5.54 6.14
CA VAL A 70 -6.27 5.43 5.13
C VAL A 70 -7.66 5.64 5.74
N PHE A 71 -7.93 5.01 6.89
CA PHE A 71 -9.27 4.98 7.49
C PHE A 71 -9.44 5.92 8.68
N GLY A 72 -8.35 6.26 9.38
CA GLY A 72 -8.37 7.18 10.52
C GLY A 72 -8.19 8.64 10.11
N ASP A 73 -6.99 8.96 9.64
CA ASP A 73 -6.58 10.29 9.17
C ASP A 73 -7.07 10.55 7.75
N GLY A 74 -7.10 9.50 6.93
CA GLY A 74 -7.77 9.49 5.64
C GLY A 74 -9.28 9.42 5.81
N TYR A 75 -10.00 9.77 4.75
CA TYR A 75 -11.47 9.85 4.79
C TYR A 75 -12.15 8.57 4.31
N VAL A 76 -11.42 7.46 4.12
CA VAL A 76 -11.95 6.21 3.58
C VAL A 76 -12.79 5.50 4.64
N ASP A 77 -14.05 5.21 4.31
CA ASP A 77 -14.97 4.48 5.20
C ASP A 77 -14.95 2.97 4.93
N MET A 78 -14.69 2.57 3.68
CA MET A 78 -14.57 1.18 3.26
C MET A 78 -13.51 1.04 2.18
N GLY A 79 -12.69 0.00 2.29
CA GLY A 79 -11.64 -0.30 1.33
C GLY A 79 -11.84 -1.67 0.69
N ILE A 80 -11.60 -1.77 -0.61
CA ILE A 80 -11.63 -3.03 -1.36
C ILE A 80 -10.19 -3.43 -1.71
N PHE A 81 -9.69 -4.46 -1.04
CA PHE A 81 -8.37 -4.99 -1.33
C PHE A 81 -8.36 -5.72 -2.68
N GLN A 82 -7.36 -5.40 -3.51
CA GLN A 82 -7.08 -6.06 -4.78
C GLN A 82 -5.86 -6.98 -4.59
N PRO A 83 -6.06 -8.30 -4.46
CA PRO A 83 -4.95 -9.19 -4.15
C PRO A 83 -3.99 -9.34 -5.33
N THR A 84 -2.69 -9.19 -5.07
CA THR A 84 -1.63 -9.51 -6.02
C THR A 84 -0.75 -10.58 -5.39
N TYR A 85 -0.87 -11.82 -5.87
CA TYR A 85 -0.29 -12.95 -5.16
C TYR A 85 1.23 -13.02 -5.33
N LEU A 86 1.73 -12.96 -6.57
CA LEU A 86 3.17 -12.95 -6.90
C LEU A 86 4.00 -14.02 -6.14
N THR A 87 3.47 -15.23 -5.97
CA THR A 87 4.10 -16.31 -5.19
C THR A 87 5.39 -16.85 -5.83
N ASP A 88 5.60 -16.61 -7.12
CA ASP A 88 6.89 -16.87 -7.78
C ASP A 88 7.98 -15.83 -7.40
N PHE A 89 7.59 -14.71 -6.78
CA PHE A 89 8.46 -13.56 -6.47
C PHE A 89 8.66 -13.40 -4.96
N TYR A 90 7.67 -13.81 -4.15
CA TYR A 90 7.64 -13.66 -2.70
C TYR A 90 7.20 -14.96 -2.01
N LYS A 91 7.84 -15.29 -0.88
CA LYS A 91 7.66 -16.55 -0.15
C LYS A 91 6.23 -16.74 0.35
N ASN A 92 5.65 -15.67 0.89
CA ASN A 92 4.29 -15.63 1.43
C ASN A 92 3.30 -14.92 0.48
N GLY A 93 3.75 -14.59 -0.73
CA GLY A 93 3.05 -13.70 -1.66
C GLY A 93 3.21 -12.20 -1.31
N PHE A 94 2.74 -11.33 -2.21
CA PHE A 94 2.92 -9.88 -2.09
C PHE A 94 1.77 -9.22 -1.30
N ASN A 95 0.51 -9.45 -1.68
CA ASN A 95 -0.66 -9.09 -0.87
C ASN A 95 -1.81 -10.08 -1.13
N THR A 96 -1.75 -11.25 -0.50
CA THR A 96 -2.70 -12.38 -0.69
C THR A 96 -3.93 -12.26 0.20
N THR A 97 -4.91 -13.16 0.02
CA THR A 97 -6.10 -13.29 0.89
C THR A 97 -6.09 -14.53 1.78
N GLU A 98 -5.02 -15.33 1.71
CA GLU A 98 -4.86 -16.60 2.43
C GLU A 98 -4.19 -16.41 3.79
#